data_AF-A0A2T6V6B2-F1
#
_entry.id   AF-A0A2T6V6B2-F1
#
_cell.length_a   1.000
_cell.length_b   1.000
_cell.length_c   1.000
_cell.angle_alpha   90.00
_cell.angle_beta   90.00
_cell.angle_gamma   90.00
#
_symmetry.space_group_name_H-M   'P 1'
#
loop_
_entity.id
_entity.type
_entity.pdbx_description
1 polymer ?
#
loop_
_entity_poly.entity_id
_entity_poly.type
_entity_poly.pdbx_seq_one_letter_code
_entity_poly.pdbx_strand_id
1 'polypeptide(L)' 'MRVFIIHLSPKTCQNFSLKETHITPLLESLKLQGISYEIFDAIYSKISPTQLHPLILEHLHPSFMVEDLLAFC' A
#
# COMPACT_ATOMS: atom_id res chain seq x y z
N MET A 1 -2.31 -20.50 4.43
CA MET A 1 -2.10 -19.07 4.69
C MET A 1 -1.61 -18.42 3.40
N ARG A 2 -2.23 -17.32 2.96
CA ARG A 2 -1.86 -16.61 1.73
C ARG A 2 -1.56 -15.17 2.09
N VAL A 3 -0.41 -14.67 1.66
CA VAL A 3 0.06 -13.31 1.96
C VAL A 3 -0.22 -12.40 0.77
N PHE A 4 -0.80 -11.24 1.04
CA PHE A 4 -1.03 -10.21 0.04
C PHE A 4 -0.04 -9.08 0.27
N ILE A 5 0.75 -8.75 -0.75
CA ILE A 5 1.76 -7.70 -0.69
C ILE A 5 1.27 -6.54 -1.54
N ILE A 6 1.03 -5.39 -0.90
CA ILE A 6 0.69 -4.15 -1.58
C ILE A 6 1.98 -3.36 -1.74
N HIS A 7 2.41 -3.14 -2.98
CA HIS A 7 3.65 -2.47 -3.31
C HIS A 7 3.39 -1.34 -4.30
N LEU A 8 4.00 -0.18 -4.10
CA LEU A 8 3.82 0.93 -5.04
C LEU A 8 4.40 0.56 -6.40
N SER A 9 3.66 0.84 -7.47
CA SER A 9 4.18 0.53 -8.80
C SER A 9 5.44 1.37 -9.09
N PRO A 10 6.42 0.82 -9.82
CA PRO A 10 7.64 1.55 -10.18
C PRO A 10 7.37 2.89 -10.86
N LYS A 11 6.33 2.94 -11.71
CA LYS A 11 5.84 4.17 -12.36
C LYS A 11 5.39 5.23 -11.35
N THR A 12 4.72 4.80 -10.28
CA THR A 12 4.30 5.69 -9.22
C THR A 12 5.51 6.23 -8.45
N CYS A 13 6.48 5.38 -8.10
CA CYS A 13 7.70 5.84 -7.45
C CYS A 13 8.45 6.90 -8.27
N GLN A 14 8.56 6.69 -9.59
CA GLN A 14 9.18 7.67 -10.50
C GLN A 14 8.42 9.00 -10.54
N ASN A 15 7.10 8.98 -10.70
CA ASN A 15 6.27 10.18 -10.81
C ASN A 15 6.30 11.09 -9.57
N PHE A 16 6.55 10.51 -8.40
CA PHE A 16 6.54 11.22 -7.12
C PHE A 16 7.93 11.30 -6.46
N SER A 17 9.01 10.95 -7.19
CA SER A 17 10.38 10.94 -6.68
C SER A 17 10.56 10.13 -5.38
N LEU A 18 9.84 9.01 -5.27
CA LEU A 18 9.90 8.09 -4.14
C LEU A 18 10.92 6.99 -4.40
N LYS A 19 11.53 6.49 -3.32
CA LYS A 19 12.46 5.37 -3.37
C LYS A 19 11.70 4.06 -3.17
N GLU A 20 11.82 3.16 -4.14
CA GLU A 20 11.25 1.82 -4.06
C GLU A 20 11.92 1.03 -2.92
N THR A 21 11.11 0.28 -2.16
CA THR A 21 11.64 -0.60 -1.12
C THR A 21 11.96 -1.96 -1.73
N HIS A 22 13.17 -2.45 -1.49
CA HIS A 22 13.60 -3.74 -2.02
C HIS A 22 12.89 -4.89 -1.28
N ILE A 23 11.90 -5.51 -1.93
CA ILE A 23 11.07 -6.57 -1.35
C ILE A 23 11.58 -8.00 -1.58
N THR A 24 12.63 -8.20 -2.38
CA THR A 24 13.18 -9.54 -2.70
C THR A 24 13.43 -10.41 -1.48
N PRO A 25 14.02 -9.92 -0.36
CA PRO A 25 14.28 -10.76 0.82
C PRO A 25 12.99 -11.29 1.46
N LEU A 26 11.91 -10.51 1.40
CA LEU A 26 10.59 -10.94 1.87
C LEU A 26 10.03 -12.05 0.98
N LEU A 27 10.12 -11.89 -0.35
CA LEU A 27 9.63 -12.89 -1.30
C LEU A 27 10.37 -14.22 -1.18
N GLU A 28 11.70 -14.15 -1.00
CA GLU A 28 12.54 -15.33 -0.77
C GLU A 28 12.16 -16.04 0.52
N SER A 29 11.97 -15.31 1.62
CA SER A 29 11.55 -15.87 2.91
C SER A 29 10.18 -16.55 2.80
N LEU A 30 9.21 -15.94 2.13
CA LEU A 30 7.88 -16.53 1.92
C LEU A 30 7.96 -17.81 1.08
N LYS A 31 8.78 -17.81 0.03
CA LYS A 31 9.02 -18.98 -0.81
C LYS A 31 9.66 -20.14 -0.02
N LEU A 32 10.67 -19.85 0.81
CA LEU A 32 11.32 -20.85 1.67
C LEU A 32 10.36 -21.48 2.68
N GLN A 33 9.37 -20.73 3.16
CA GLN A 33 8.34 -21.20 4.06
C GLN A 33 7.17 -21.93 3.36
N GLY A 34 7.19 -22.03 2.03
CA GLY A 34 6.10 -22.61 1.25
C GLY A 34 4.80 -21.77 1.31
N ILE A 35 4.91 -20.48 1.64
CA ILE A 35 3.77 -19.57 1.75
C ILE A 35 3.49 -18.98 0.36
N SER A 36 2.29 -19.22 -0.15
CA SER A 36 1.79 -18.57 -1.36
C SER A 36 1.59 -17.07 -1.13
N TYR A 37 2.00 -16.24 -2.09
CA TYR A 37 1.77 -14.80 -2.05
C TYR A 37 1.32 -14.25 -3.39
N GLU A 38 0.70 -13.08 -3.36
CA GLU A 38 0.29 -12.31 -4.54
C GLU A 38 0.65 -10.83 -4.33
N ILE A 39 1.18 -10.20 -5.37
CA ILE A 39 1.65 -8.82 -5.34
C ILE A 39 0.65 -7.96 -6.10
N PHE A 40 0.20 -6.87 -5.48
CA PHE A 40 -0.66 -5.87 -6.08
C PHE A 40 0.05 -4.54 -6.17
N ASP A 41 0.00 -3.94 -7.36
CA ASP A 41 0.47 -2.59 -7.58
C ASP A 41 -0.49 -1.58 -6.94
N ALA A 42 -0.02 -0.84 -5.95
CA ALA A 42 -0.67 0.37 -5.48
C ALA A 42 -0.34 1.52 -6.44
N ILE A 43 -1.38 2.23 -6.87
CA ILE A 43 -1.26 3.48 -7.62
C ILE A 43 -1.71 4.60 -6.68
N TYR A 44 -0.86 5.60 -6.46
CA TYR A 44 -1.28 6.81 -5.76
C TYR A 44 -2.33 7.52 -6.61
N SER A 45 -3.53 7.67 -6.06
CA SER A 45 -4.53 8.57 -6.61
C SER A 45 -4.18 10.00 -6.17
N LYS A 46 -3.96 10.91 -7.12
CA LYS A 46 -3.89 12.35 -6.86
C LYS A 46 -5.30 12.84 -6.52
N ILE A 47 -5.75 12.71 -5.28
CA ILE A 47 -6.91 13.47 -4.82
C ILE A 47 -6.49 14.23 -3.57
N SER A 48 -5.80 15.35 -3.77
CA SER A 48 -5.43 16.29 -2.71
C SER A 48 -4.50 15.68 -1.62
N PRO A 49 -3.55 16.43 -1.05
CA PRO A 49 -2.86 15.99 0.17
C PRO A 49 -3.79 15.69 1.36
N THR A 50 -5.09 15.99 1.24
CA THR A 50 -6.10 15.86 2.30
C THR A 50 -7.13 14.73 2.09
N GLN A 51 -7.13 13.99 0.97
CA GLN A 51 -8.16 12.96 0.75
C GLN A 51 -7.59 11.62 0.24
N LEU A 52 -7.83 10.57 1.01
CA LEU A 52 -7.63 9.20 0.55
C LEU A 52 -8.67 8.86 -0.53
N HIS A 53 -8.29 7.98 -1.46
CA HIS A 53 -9.20 7.48 -2.48
C HIS A 53 -10.42 6.77 -1.84
N PRO A 54 -11.65 6.93 -2.34
CA PRO A 54 -12.86 6.35 -1.74
C PRO A 54 -12.79 4.84 -1.48
N LEU A 55 -12.20 4.07 -2.41
CA LEU A 55 -12.01 2.62 -2.21
C LEU A 55 -11.09 2.29 -1.03
N ILE A 56 -10.10 3.14 -0.74
CA ILE A 56 -9.21 2.96 0.41
C ILE A 56 -9.98 3.30 1.68
N LEU A 57 -10.78 4.36 1.69
CA LEU A 57 -11.61 4.75 2.84
C LEU A 57 -12.62 3.65 3.22
N GLU A 58 -13.27 3.04 2.24
CA GLU A 58 -14.26 1.98 2.45
C GLU A 58 -13.66 0.72 3.10
N HIS A 59 -12.37 0.47 2.88
CA HIS A 59 -11.67 -0.72 3.37
C HIS A 59 -10.61 -0.38 4.43
N LEU A 60 -10.54 0.89 4.89
CA LEU A 60 -9.57 1.31 5.89
C LEU A 60 -9.97 0.75 7.25
N HIS A 61 -9.10 -0.05 7.85
CA HIS A 61 -9.32 -0.52 9.20
C HIS A 61 -9.25 0.67 10.19
N PRO A 62 -10.15 0.77 11.19
CA PRO A 62 -10.20 1.91 12.11
C PRO A 62 -8.89 2.25 12.81
N SER A 63 -7.99 1.27 13.01
CA SER A 63 -6.66 1.51 13.59
C SER A 63 -5.72 2.37 12.75
N PHE A 64 -6.03 2.58 11.47
CA PHE A 64 -5.26 3.45 10.56
C PHE A 64 -5.89 4.83 10.37
N MET A 65 -7.03 5.10 11.02
CA MET A 65 -7.61 6.44 11.12
C MET A 65 -6.80 7.22 12.15
N VAL A 66 -5.82 8.01 11.70
CA VAL A 66 -5.19 9.04 12.55
C VAL A 66 -6.25 10.13 12.78
N GLU A 67 -6.43 10.57 14.03
CA GLU A 67 -7.51 11.47 14.49
C GLU A 67 -7.64 12.77 13.66
N ASP A 68 -6.61 13.17 12.91
CA ASP A 68 -6.62 14.31 12.00
C ASP A 68 -7.58 14.18 10.79
N LEU A 69 -8.05 12.99 10.45
CA LEU A 69 -9.04 12.79 9.37
C LEU A 69 -10.48 13.16 9.76
N LEU A 70 -10.77 13.31 11.06
CA LEU A 70 -12.11 13.65 11.57
C LEU A 70 -12.35 15.17 11.70
N ALA A 71 -11.34 16.01 11.44
CA ALA A 71 -11.45 17.46 11.60
C ALA A 71 -12.22 18.18 10.45
N PHE A 72 -12.77 17.45 9.48
CA PHE A 72 -13.38 18.05 8.27
C PHE A 72 -14.79 17.51 7.94
N CYS A 73 -15.52 16.99 8.91
CA CYS A 73 -16.97 16.78 8.79
C CYS A 73 -17.76 17.97 9.35
#